data_AF-A0A9E6C651-F1
#
_entry.id   AF-A0A9E6C651-F1
#
_cell.length_a   1.000
_cell.length_b   1.000
_cell.length_c   1.000
_cell.angle_alpha   90.00
_cell.angle_beta   90.00
_cell.angle_gamma   90.00
#
_symmetry.space_group_name_H-M   'P 1'
#
loop_
_entity.id
_entity.type
_entity.pdbx_description
1 polymer ?
#
loop_
_entity_poly.entity_id
_entity_poly.type
_entity_poly.pdbx_seq_one_letter_code
_entity_poly.pdbx_strand_id
1 'polypeptide(L)'
;MNKRSFIFPLLLVFFLWQCSHEQAMKIEKGHLGPVDAKTDSLSLKRIFKADSLGKIETSTGLETQETLPVYDRQSGREKLRFTFREQKDSIYLYAVEVTDPQYKTAKGLSVETPYGEWKKNYRISRVETTLRHVVVFLPELNATLIFPYDALADNAQHNPAVRPDESSLKPEAKPVSIILFFRKNE
;
A
#
# COMPACT_ATOMS: atom_id res chain seq x y z
N MET A 1 17.91 46.50 -48.04
CA MET A 1 17.40 46.62 -46.65
C MET A 1 15.96 46.12 -46.67
N ASN A 2 15.49 45.04 -46.03
CA ASN A 2 16.01 44.23 -44.92
C ASN A 2 15.51 42.78 -45.06
N LYS A 3 16.41 41.83 -44.78
CA LYS A 3 16.13 40.40 -44.62
C LYS A 3 15.32 40.18 -43.35
N ARG A 4 14.18 39.51 -43.41
CA ARG A 4 13.55 38.88 -42.23
C ARG A 4 13.07 37.48 -42.61
N SER A 5 14.01 36.55 -42.49
CA SER A 5 13.76 35.12 -42.46
C SER A 5 12.98 34.80 -41.19
N PHE A 6 11.76 34.27 -41.29
CA PHE A 6 11.01 33.80 -40.13
C PHE A 6 10.91 32.27 -40.23
N ILE A 7 11.97 31.62 -39.76
CA ILE A 7 12.07 30.19 -39.56
C ILE A 7 11.39 29.90 -38.21
N PHE A 8 10.23 29.22 -38.26
CA PHE A 8 9.66 28.22 -37.34
C PHE A 8 9.81 28.36 -35.80
N PRO A 9 8.75 28.01 -35.03
CA PRO A 9 8.56 26.58 -34.77
C PRO A 9 7.09 26.07 -34.81
N LEU A 10 6.75 25.11 -35.69
CA LEU A 10 5.96 23.93 -35.24
C LEU A 10 6.89 23.22 -34.27
N LEU A 11 6.65 23.33 -32.98
CA LEU A 11 7.03 22.27 -32.05
C LEU A 11 6.37 22.44 -30.70
N LEU A 12 5.03 22.43 -30.59
CA LEU A 12 4.43 22.32 -29.24
C LEU A 12 2.95 21.87 -29.19
N VAL A 13 2.53 20.83 -29.94
CA VAL A 13 1.20 20.22 -29.69
C VAL A 13 1.24 18.68 -29.73
N PHE A 14 2.34 18.06 -29.32
CA PHE A 14 2.43 16.58 -29.24
C PHE A 14 2.41 15.99 -27.82
N PHE A 15 2.04 16.77 -26.79
CA PHE A 15 2.05 16.27 -25.40
C PHE A 15 0.69 15.88 -24.79
N LEU A 16 -0.41 15.88 -25.55
CA LEU A 16 -1.74 15.54 -25.01
C LEU A 16 -2.23 14.11 -25.31
N TRP A 17 -1.34 13.21 -25.76
CA TRP A 17 -1.61 11.77 -25.82
C TRP A 17 -0.73 10.99 -24.83
N GLN A 18 -0.88 11.29 -23.54
CA GLN A 18 -0.66 10.27 -22.52
C GLN A 18 -2.03 9.73 -22.11
N CYS A 19 -2.66 8.99 -23.02
CA CYS A 19 -3.69 8.04 -22.64
C CYS A 19 -2.95 6.77 -22.21
N SER A 20 -2.39 6.75 -21.00
CA SER A 20 -2.04 5.46 -20.41
C SER A 20 -3.37 4.83 -20.03
N HIS A 21 -3.73 3.75 -20.72
CA HIS A 21 -4.77 2.82 -20.28
C HIS A 21 -4.22 2.04 -19.06
N GLU A 22 -3.63 2.74 -18.09
CA GLU A 22 -3.23 2.19 -16.81
C GLU A 22 -4.49 2.04 -15.98
N GLN A 23 -4.85 0.79 -15.74
CA GLN A 23 -5.85 0.45 -14.75
C GLN A 23 -5.45 1.10 -13.43
N ALA A 24 -6.33 1.93 -12.86
CA ALA A 24 -6.02 2.69 -11.67
C ALA A 24 -5.62 1.75 -10.52
N MET A 25 -4.38 1.88 -10.03
CA MET A 25 -3.85 1.11 -8.91
C MET A 25 -4.39 1.66 -7.58
N LYS A 26 -5.69 1.46 -7.34
CA LYS A 26 -6.38 1.94 -6.14
C LYS A 26 -6.53 0.83 -5.09
N ILE A 27 -6.43 1.21 -3.83
CA ILE A 27 -6.69 0.36 -2.67
C ILE A 27 -8.20 0.33 -2.43
N GLU A 28 -8.81 -0.83 -2.62
CA GLU A 28 -10.22 -1.08 -2.40
C GLU A 28 -10.39 -2.37 -1.58
N LYS A 29 -11.59 -2.61 -1.05
CA LYS A 29 -11.82 -3.75 -0.17
C LYS A 29 -11.54 -5.06 -0.91
N GLY A 30 -10.46 -5.75 -0.53
CA GLY A 30 -10.05 -7.01 -1.14
C GLY A 30 -9.43 -6.89 -2.53
N HIS A 31 -9.10 -5.68 -3.01
CA HIS A 31 -8.52 -5.47 -4.34
C HIS A 31 -7.49 -4.32 -4.36
N LEU A 32 -6.39 -4.50 -5.10
CA LEU A 32 -5.44 -3.45 -5.45
C LEU A 32 -5.42 -3.27 -6.97
N GLY A 33 -6.22 -2.34 -7.48
CA GLY A 33 -6.49 -2.23 -8.91
C GLY A 33 -6.98 -3.57 -9.48
N PRO A 34 -6.28 -4.17 -10.47
CA PRO A 34 -6.65 -5.47 -11.04
C PRO A 34 -6.26 -6.68 -10.17
N VAL A 35 -5.54 -6.47 -9.05
CA VAL A 35 -5.07 -7.57 -8.19
C VAL A 35 -6.14 -7.94 -7.16
N ASP A 36 -6.43 -9.23 -7.05
CA ASP A 36 -7.41 -9.81 -6.14
C ASP A 36 -6.95 -11.16 -5.55
N ALA A 37 -7.80 -11.78 -4.72
CA ALA A 37 -7.52 -13.07 -4.07
C ALA A 37 -7.29 -14.27 -5.03
N LYS A 38 -7.57 -14.11 -6.32
CA LYS A 38 -7.38 -15.13 -7.37
C LYS A 38 -6.15 -14.85 -8.23
N THR A 39 -5.51 -13.70 -8.04
CA THR A 39 -4.34 -13.31 -8.81
C THR A 39 -3.14 -14.17 -8.42
N ASP A 40 -2.55 -14.85 -9.41
CA ASP A 40 -1.37 -15.68 -9.23
C ASP A 40 -0.06 -14.89 -9.46
N SER A 41 1.07 -15.49 -9.08
CA SER A 41 2.39 -14.87 -9.20
C SER A 41 2.77 -14.56 -10.66
N LEU A 42 2.29 -15.33 -11.63
CA LEU A 42 2.48 -15.07 -13.06
C LEU A 42 1.70 -13.84 -13.53
N SER A 43 0.49 -13.65 -13.04
CA SER A 43 -0.33 -12.47 -13.35
C SER A 43 0.26 -11.22 -12.70
N LEU A 44 0.81 -11.32 -11.49
CA LEU A 44 1.56 -10.21 -10.89
C LEU A 44 2.75 -9.79 -11.77
N LYS A 45 3.53 -10.73 -12.31
CA LYS A 45 4.62 -10.42 -13.27
C LYS A 45 4.13 -9.65 -14.49
N ARG A 46 2.91 -9.94 -14.96
CA ARG A 46 2.30 -9.26 -16.11
C ARG A 46 1.79 -7.86 -15.75
N ILE A 47 1.12 -7.74 -14.60
CA ILE A 47 0.56 -6.49 -14.08
C ILE A 47 1.70 -5.49 -13.81
N PHE A 48 2.75 -5.93 -13.12
CA PHE A 48 3.89 -5.11 -12.71
C PHE A 48 5.07 -5.18 -13.69
N LYS A 49 4.81 -5.38 -15.00
CA LYS A 49 5.87 -5.51 -16.03
C LYS A 49 6.78 -4.28 -16.16
N ALA A 50 6.27 -3.10 -15.80
CA ALA A 50 7.01 -1.84 -15.81
C ALA A 50 7.93 -1.69 -14.60
N ASP A 51 7.72 -2.51 -13.57
CA ASP A 51 8.44 -2.50 -12.30
C ASP A 51 9.51 -3.60 -12.23
N SER A 52 10.35 -3.54 -11.21
CA SER A 52 11.31 -4.60 -10.92
C SER A 52 10.71 -5.53 -9.87
N LEU A 53 10.39 -6.77 -10.23
CA LEU A 53 9.96 -7.77 -9.26
C LEU A 53 11.19 -8.45 -8.64
N GLY A 54 11.19 -8.59 -7.32
CA GLY A 54 12.20 -9.34 -6.60
C GLY A 54 12.08 -10.85 -6.79
N LYS A 55 12.93 -11.58 -6.07
CA LYS A 55 12.81 -13.04 -5.97
C LYS A 55 11.71 -13.38 -4.96
N ILE A 56 11.09 -14.54 -5.14
CA ILE A 56 10.21 -15.08 -4.11
C ILE A 56 11.05 -15.45 -2.90
N GLU A 57 10.66 -14.94 -1.74
CA GLU A 57 11.30 -15.21 -0.45
C GLU A 57 10.37 -16.10 0.38
N THR A 58 10.87 -17.26 0.79
CA THR A 58 10.11 -18.20 1.63
C THR A 58 10.51 -18.01 3.09
N SER A 59 9.51 -17.79 3.94
CA SER A 59 9.66 -17.80 5.40
C SER A 59 8.95 -19.03 5.96
N THR A 60 9.67 -19.81 6.77
CA THR A 60 9.12 -20.97 7.46
C THR A 60 9.01 -20.64 8.95
N GLY A 61 7.79 -20.34 9.40
CA GLY A 61 7.46 -20.10 10.80
C GLY A 61 6.40 -21.09 11.29
N LEU A 62 5.39 -20.60 12.01
CA LEU A 62 4.18 -21.37 12.34
C LEU A 62 3.42 -21.81 11.07
N GLU A 63 3.49 -20.99 10.02
CA GLU A 63 2.99 -21.26 8.68
C GLU A 63 4.11 -20.96 7.68
N THR A 64 4.18 -21.71 6.59
CA THR A 64 5.02 -21.35 5.44
C THR A 64 4.38 -20.20 4.68
N GLN A 65 5.14 -19.14 4.44
CA GLN A 65 4.70 -17.98 3.68
C GLN A 65 5.71 -17.68 2.58
N GLU A 66 5.20 -17.37 1.40
CA GLU A 66 6.01 -16.85 0.30
C GLU A 66 5.73 -15.38 0.13
N THR A 67 6.77 -14.58 -0.07
CA THR A 67 6.63 -13.15 -0.35
C THR A 67 7.29 -12.76 -1.65
N LEU A 68 6.69 -11.79 -2.34
CA LEU A 68 7.17 -11.27 -3.61
C LEU A 68 7.21 -9.74 -3.53
N PRO A 69 8.40 -9.15 -3.31
CA PRO A 69 8.55 -7.70 -3.30
C PRO A 69 8.54 -7.14 -4.72
N VAL A 70 7.99 -5.94 -4.88
CA VAL A 70 7.93 -5.17 -6.12
C VAL A 70 8.57 -3.81 -5.88
N TYR A 71 9.55 -3.49 -6.70
CA TYR A 71 10.35 -2.28 -6.61
C TYR A 71 10.04 -1.35 -7.77
N ASP A 72 10.03 -0.05 -7.47
CA ASP A 72 10.09 0.97 -8.50
C ASP A 72 11.37 0.79 -9.32
N ARG A 73 11.24 0.68 -10.65
CA ARG A 73 12.39 0.42 -11.51
C ARG A 73 13.39 1.58 -11.55
N GLN A 74 12.94 2.81 -11.36
CA GLN A 74 13.79 4.00 -11.44
C GLN A 74 14.50 4.27 -10.11
N SER A 75 13.77 4.23 -9.00
CA SER A 75 14.31 4.56 -7.69
C SER A 75 14.86 3.36 -6.93
N GLY A 76 14.54 2.13 -7.35
CA GLY A 76 14.89 0.90 -6.63
C GLY A 76 14.20 0.74 -5.27
N ARG A 77 13.21 1.59 -4.95
CA ARG A 77 12.51 1.54 -3.66
C ARG A 77 11.42 0.49 -3.71
N GLU A 78 11.26 -0.25 -2.63
CA GLU A 78 10.16 -1.20 -2.51
C GLU A 78 8.83 -0.45 -2.41
N LYS A 79 7.87 -0.85 -3.26
CA LYS A 79 6.55 -0.24 -3.35
C LYS A 79 5.45 -1.11 -2.77
N LEU A 80 5.57 -2.40 -3.03
CA LEU A 80 4.60 -3.42 -2.65
C LEU A 80 5.33 -4.68 -2.23
N ARG A 81 4.76 -5.43 -1.28
CA ARG A 81 5.16 -6.80 -0.96
C ARG A 81 3.94 -7.68 -0.94
N PHE A 82 3.85 -8.61 -1.87
CA PHE A 82 2.77 -9.58 -1.90
C PHE A 82 3.11 -10.76 -0.99
N THR A 83 2.14 -11.23 -0.21
CA THR A 83 2.26 -12.42 0.62
C THR A 83 1.30 -13.49 0.13
N PHE A 84 1.83 -14.68 -0.11
CA PHE A 84 1.09 -15.89 -0.42
C PHE A 84 1.10 -16.82 0.79
N ARG A 85 -0.01 -17.54 0.97
CA ARG A 85 -0.13 -18.58 2.00
C ARG A 85 -0.59 -19.89 1.38
N GLU A 86 -0.15 -20.97 1.99
CA GLU A 86 -0.61 -22.32 1.67
C GLU A 86 -1.76 -22.71 2.61
N GLN A 87 -2.85 -23.22 2.05
CA GLN A 87 -3.95 -23.80 2.81
C GLN A 87 -4.56 -24.95 2.01
N LYS A 88 -4.67 -26.13 2.65
CA LYS A 88 -5.33 -27.33 2.07
C LYS A 88 -4.90 -27.59 0.62
N ASP A 89 -3.59 -27.71 0.41
CA ASP A 89 -2.95 -28.02 -0.89
C ASP A 89 -3.07 -26.92 -1.97
N SER A 90 -3.44 -25.70 -1.60
CA SER A 90 -3.50 -24.55 -2.53
C SER A 90 -2.72 -23.35 -1.98
N ILE A 91 -1.91 -22.73 -2.85
CA ILE A 91 -1.27 -21.44 -2.59
C ILE A 91 -2.20 -20.33 -3.10
N TYR A 92 -2.48 -19.35 -2.25
CA TYR A 92 -3.32 -18.20 -2.62
C TYR A 92 -2.70 -16.90 -2.18
N LEU A 93 -3.04 -15.83 -2.91
CA LEU A 93 -2.64 -14.48 -2.55
C LEU A 93 -3.42 -14.03 -1.31
N TYR A 94 -2.69 -13.79 -0.22
CA TYR A 94 -3.26 -13.51 1.10
C TYR A 94 -3.36 -12.00 1.35
N ALA A 95 -2.25 -11.28 1.15
CA ALA A 95 -2.20 -9.85 1.42
C ALA A 95 -1.18 -9.14 0.51
N VAL A 96 -1.28 -7.82 0.48
CA VAL A 96 -0.24 -6.93 -0.05
C VAL A 96 0.08 -5.86 0.99
N GLU A 97 1.36 -5.71 1.30
CA GLU A 97 1.88 -4.56 2.04
C GLU A 97 2.22 -3.45 1.05
N VAL A 98 1.72 -2.25 1.29
CA VAL A 98 1.89 -1.06 0.44
C VAL A 98 2.71 -0.02 1.20
N THR A 99 3.81 0.42 0.61
CA THR A 99 4.74 1.40 1.19
C THR A 99 4.90 2.66 0.33
N ASP A 100 4.39 2.65 -0.90
CA ASP A 100 4.53 3.78 -1.82
C ASP A 100 3.26 4.66 -1.84
N PRO A 101 3.38 6.00 -1.72
CA PRO A 101 2.24 6.91 -1.64
C PRO A 101 1.44 7.06 -2.95
N GLN A 102 1.93 6.52 -4.07
CA GLN A 102 1.18 6.52 -5.33
C GLN A 102 -0.09 5.65 -5.25
N TYR A 103 -0.10 4.64 -4.39
CA TYR A 103 -1.25 3.79 -4.15
C TYR A 103 -2.19 4.45 -3.16
N LYS A 104 -3.40 4.77 -3.64
CA LYS A 104 -4.39 5.54 -2.88
C LYS A 104 -5.68 4.76 -2.76
N THR A 105 -6.39 4.95 -1.65
CA THR A 105 -7.76 4.46 -1.53
C THR A 105 -8.71 5.20 -2.48
N ALA A 106 -9.93 4.70 -2.64
CA ALA A 106 -10.99 5.43 -3.36
C ALA A 106 -11.25 6.84 -2.80
N LYS A 107 -10.96 7.07 -1.51
CA LYS A 107 -11.06 8.38 -0.84
C LYS A 107 -9.77 9.23 -0.96
N GLY A 108 -8.74 8.72 -1.63
CA GLY A 108 -7.49 9.42 -1.88
C GLY A 108 -6.43 9.30 -0.77
N LEU A 109 -6.65 8.45 0.23
CA LEU A 109 -5.73 8.28 1.36
C LEU A 109 -4.59 7.31 1.01
N SER A 110 -3.39 7.57 1.51
CA SER A 110 -2.16 6.80 1.24
C SER A 110 -1.29 6.69 2.49
N VAL A 111 -0.10 6.09 2.36
CA VAL A 111 0.89 6.06 3.46
C VAL A 111 1.34 7.46 3.93
N GLU A 112 1.22 8.48 3.08
CA GLU A 112 1.56 9.85 3.47
C GLU A 112 0.44 10.60 4.20
N THR A 113 -0.75 9.99 4.28
CA THR A 113 -1.92 10.60 4.91
C THR A 113 -1.84 10.50 6.44
N PRO A 114 -2.02 11.61 7.17
CA PRO A 114 -2.05 11.60 8.64
C PRO A 114 -3.20 10.77 9.23
N TYR A 115 -2.97 10.19 10.41
CA TYR A 115 -3.94 9.36 11.13
C TYR A 115 -5.29 10.06 11.37
N GLY A 116 -5.27 11.37 11.65
CA GLY A 116 -6.49 12.16 11.84
C GLY A 116 -7.40 12.14 10.61
N GLU A 117 -6.84 12.10 9.40
CA GLU A 117 -7.63 11.98 8.17
C GLU A 117 -8.13 10.55 7.95
N TRP A 118 -7.34 9.53 8.30
CA TRP A 118 -7.82 8.15 8.31
C TRP A 118 -9.03 7.97 9.23
N LYS A 119 -8.94 8.50 10.46
CA LYS A 119 -10.01 8.43 11.46
C LYS A 119 -11.29 9.14 11.01
N LYS A 120 -11.18 10.26 10.29
CA LYS A 120 -12.34 10.97 9.71
C LYS A 120 -13.01 10.20 8.57
N ASN A 121 -12.24 9.44 7.80
CA ASN A 121 -12.71 8.84 6.56
C ASN A 121 -13.07 7.36 6.70
N TYR A 122 -12.55 6.62 7.67
CA TYR A 122 -12.81 5.20 7.85
C TYR A 122 -13.06 4.84 9.31
N ARG A 123 -13.99 3.90 9.55
CA ARG A 123 -14.21 3.35 10.88
C ARG A 123 -12.99 2.55 11.32
N ILE A 124 -12.50 2.84 12.51
CA ILE A 124 -11.45 2.07 13.17
C ILE A 124 -12.12 1.02 14.05
N SER A 125 -11.81 -0.27 13.85
CA SER A 125 -12.40 -1.33 14.68
C SER A 125 -11.59 -1.62 15.94
N ARG A 126 -10.27 -1.49 15.84
CA ARG A 126 -9.34 -1.80 16.93
C ARG A 126 -8.00 -1.13 16.68
N VAL A 127 -7.31 -0.83 17.77
CA VAL A 127 -5.89 -0.48 17.79
C VAL A 127 -5.17 -1.52 18.64
N GLU A 128 -4.04 -2.01 18.16
CA GLU A 128 -3.15 -2.90 18.91
C GLU A 128 -1.71 -2.41 18.83
N THR A 129 -0.87 -2.93 19.70
CA THR A 129 0.56 -2.68 19.69
C THR A 129 1.34 -3.98 19.59
N THR A 130 2.46 -3.88 18.91
CA THR A 130 3.54 -4.87 18.93
C THR A 130 4.75 -4.25 19.60
N LEU A 131 5.86 -4.98 19.68
CA LEU A 131 7.12 -4.45 20.23
C LEU A 131 7.61 -3.19 19.49
N ARG A 132 7.29 -3.03 18.19
CA ARG A 132 7.86 -1.97 17.34
C ARG A 132 6.82 -1.09 16.64
N HIS A 133 5.55 -1.50 16.64
CA HIS A 133 4.53 -0.86 15.83
C HIS A 133 3.21 -0.72 16.56
N VAL A 134 2.43 0.27 16.12
CA VAL A 134 1.00 0.37 16.39
C VAL A 134 0.24 -0.10 15.15
N VAL A 135 -0.79 -0.90 15.36
CA VAL A 135 -1.53 -1.61 14.34
C VAL A 135 -2.99 -1.17 14.40
N VAL A 136 -3.47 -0.49 13.35
CA VAL A 136 -4.83 0.08 13.30
C VAL A 136 -5.64 -0.67 12.25
N PHE A 137 -6.78 -1.24 12.67
CA PHE A 137 -7.60 -2.10 11.81
C PHE A 137 -8.76 -1.33 11.16
N LEU A 138 -8.88 -1.43 9.84
CA LEU A 138 -9.89 -0.77 9.00
C LEU A 138 -10.79 -1.82 8.31
N PRO A 139 -11.90 -2.26 8.95
CA PRO A 139 -12.75 -3.33 8.43
C PRO A 139 -13.44 -3.01 7.09
N GLU A 140 -13.70 -1.73 6.81
CA GLU A 140 -14.28 -1.29 5.55
C GLU A 140 -13.39 -1.61 4.35
N LEU A 141 -12.07 -1.48 4.52
CA LEU A 141 -11.08 -1.78 3.49
C LEU A 141 -10.57 -3.22 3.56
N ASN A 142 -10.90 -3.97 4.62
CA ASN A 142 -10.19 -5.20 4.97
C ASN A 142 -8.67 -4.97 4.99
N ALA A 143 -8.26 -3.87 5.65
CA ALA A 143 -6.88 -3.42 5.67
C ALA A 143 -6.45 -3.02 7.08
N THR A 144 -5.14 -2.96 7.27
CA THR A 144 -4.50 -2.54 8.50
C THR A 144 -3.45 -1.48 8.19
N LEU A 145 -3.43 -0.40 8.98
CA LEU A 145 -2.37 0.60 8.94
C LEU A 145 -1.31 0.24 9.97
N ILE A 146 -0.04 0.29 9.57
CA ILE A 146 1.10 0.07 10.45
C ILE A 146 1.75 1.41 10.72
N PHE A 147 1.90 1.77 11.99
CA PHE A 147 2.57 2.99 12.45
C PHE A 147 3.79 2.63 13.29
N PRO A 148 4.81 3.51 13.37
CA PRO A 148 5.90 3.31 14.32
C PRO A 148 5.35 3.42 15.76
N TYR A 149 6.03 2.79 16.73
CA TYR A 149 5.56 2.77 18.12
C TYR A 149 5.39 4.18 18.74
N ASP A 150 6.25 5.12 18.35
CA ASP A 150 6.24 6.52 18.82
C ASP A 150 5.07 7.37 18.27
N ALA A 151 4.24 6.79 17.37
CA ALA A 151 2.99 7.37 16.92
C ALA A 151 1.92 7.41 18.03
N LEU A 152 2.07 6.63 19.10
CA LEU A 152 1.22 6.76 20.29
C LEU A 152 1.40 8.14 20.93
N ALA A 153 0.34 8.68 21.50
CA ALA A 153 0.42 9.84 22.38
C ALA A 153 1.20 9.50 23.66
N ASP A 154 1.88 10.48 24.26
CA ASP A 154 2.85 10.26 25.34
C ASP A 154 2.25 9.53 26.56
N ASN A 155 0.97 9.77 26.86
CA ASN A 155 0.24 9.10 27.93
C ASN A 155 0.06 7.58 27.68
N ALA A 156 -0.11 7.17 26.43
CA ALA A 156 -0.27 5.77 26.04
C ALA A 156 1.09 5.04 25.93
N GLN A 157 2.17 5.75 25.63
CA GLN A 157 3.52 5.15 25.56
C GLN A 157 4.04 4.70 26.93
N HIS A 158 3.73 5.44 28.00
CA HIS A 158 4.32 5.23 29.33
C HIS A 158 3.45 4.40 30.28
N ASN A 159 2.30 3.86 29.82
CA ASN A 159 1.39 3.09 30.65
C ASN A 159 0.98 1.76 29.99
N PRO A 160 1.69 0.66 30.25
CA PRO A 160 1.42 -0.64 29.63
C PRO A 160 0.10 -1.28 30.08
N ALA A 161 -0.53 -0.78 31.15
CA ALA A 161 -1.84 -1.24 31.58
C ALA A 161 -2.99 -0.67 30.72
N VAL A 162 -2.74 0.43 30.00
CA VAL A 162 -3.72 1.05 29.11
C VAL A 162 -3.63 0.38 27.76
N ARG A 163 -4.71 -0.31 27.37
CA ARG A 163 -4.86 -0.80 26.01
C ARG A 163 -5.13 0.39 25.08
N PRO A 164 -4.32 0.61 24.04
CA PRO A 164 -4.51 1.73 23.15
C PRO A 164 -5.82 1.57 22.37
N ASP A 165 -6.45 2.70 22.12
CA ASP A 165 -7.67 2.85 21.34
C ASP A 165 -7.47 3.86 20.20
N GLU A 166 -8.54 4.17 19.50
CA GLU A 166 -8.54 5.14 18.39
C GLU A 166 -8.22 6.59 18.78
N SER A 167 -8.14 6.92 20.06
CA SER A 167 -7.73 8.23 20.57
C SER A 167 -6.26 8.25 20.99
N SER A 168 -5.62 7.08 21.05
CA SER A 168 -4.29 6.90 21.61
C SER A 168 -3.15 7.23 20.64
N LEU A 169 -3.44 7.53 19.36
CA LEU A 169 -2.44 7.91 18.35
C LEU A 169 -2.44 9.43 18.12
N LYS A 170 -1.26 9.99 17.85
CA LYS A 170 -1.05 11.37 17.41
C LYS A 170 -1.76 11.61 16.06
N PRO A 171 -2.64 12.61 15.93
CA PRO A 171 -3.38 12.87 14.68
C PRO A 171 -2.49 13.09 13.44
N GLU A 172 -1.30 13.63 13.63
CA GLU A 172 -0.30 13.93 12.60
C GLU A 172 0.55 12.72 12.19
N ALA A 173 0.52 11.63 12.96
CA ALA A 173 1.31 10.44 12.67
C ALA A 173 0.91 9.85 11.30
N LYS A 174 1.89 9.35 10.56
CA LYS A 174 1.69 8.73 9.25
C LYS A 174 2.04 7.24 9.32
N PRO A 175 1.28 6.36 8.66
CA PRO A 175 1.61 4.95 8.64
C PRO A 175 2.88 4.72 7.81
N VAL A 176 3.69 3.75 8.24
CA VAL A 176 4.84 3.27 7.46
C VAL A 176 4.39 2.34 6.34
N SER A 177 3.28 1.62 6.52
CA SER A 177 2.70 0.78 5.49
C SER A 177 1.20 0.55 5.69
N ILE A 178 0.53 0.12 4.61
CA ILE A 178 -0.85 -0.34 4.60
C ILE A 178 -0.85 -1.80 4.17
N ILE A 179 -1.36 -2.69 5.02
CA ILE A 179 -1.54 -4.10 4.68
C ILE A 179 -2.99 -4.31 4.26
N LEU A 180 -3.21 -4.60 2.97
CA LEU A 180 -4.51 -4.96 2.44
C LEU A 180 -4.63 -6.49 2.37
N PHE A 181 -5.70 -7.04 2.95
CA PHE A 181 -6.00 -8.46 2.89
C PHE A 181 -6.98 -8.76 1.76
N PHE A 182 -6.66 -9.72 0.90
CA PHE A 182 -7.50 -10.07 -0.26
C PHE A 182 -8.68 -10.98 0.11
N ARG A 183 -8.58 -11.68 1.25
CA ARG A 183 -9.67 -12.50 1.81
C ARG A 183 -10.04 -11.98 3.18
N LYS A 184 -11.29 -12.20 3.58
CA LYS A 184 -11.72 -11.93 4.96
C LYS A 184 -10.97 -12.92 5.86
N ASN A 185 -10.36 -12.44 6.94
CA ASN A 185 -9.87 -13.32 7.99
C ASN A 185 -11.11 -14.03 8.57
N GLU A 186 -11.27 -15.31 8.24
CA GLU A 186 -12.28 -16.19 8.86
C GLU A 186 -11.89 -16.54 10.29
#